data_AF-A0A671REV6-F1
#
_entry.id   AF-A0A671REV6-F1
#
_cell.length_a   1.000
_cell.length_b   1.000
_cell.length_c   1.000
_cell.angle_alpha   90.00
_cell.angle_beta   90.00
_cell.angle_gamma   90.00
#
_symmetry.space_group_name_H-M   'P 1'
#
loop_
_entity.id
_entity.type
_entity.pdbx_description
1 polymer ?
#
loop_
_entity_poly.entity_id
_entity_poly.type
_entity_poly.pdbx_seq_one_letter_code
_entity_poly.pdbx_strand_id
1 'polypeptide(L)'
;MGANNSTRRVSFESDENENITIVKGIRLSEKVINRMREPSGPPRPPTRTPPAPPPVVDPLPALVPISAPDPVTSLPPSSLPERVKLPEQVTTTAPPPPLAEPVIFPPPPPESVGAVSAPAEITTPTPPAEPVAPFASAAETIPQPPPSVEKPVASSPPPPPAVHESELRRKIAEELQKGLEKERRKAQEELNQRLEKEKSQTHVQAQAEAQAQVKDEVSRILALEKEQSIQKAILRERITAEDERLQAQIYARQLEERDKELRKQDAFYREQLAKLKERSAQFYKVTDENYHKAADEVNAKFKRYEISPVCTDLQGQILKCYRENAGKTLLCSNIASRYMQCVNSAKQDKLRTGG
;
A
#
# COMPACT_ATOMS: atom_id res chain seq x y z
N MET A 1 -13.18 24.11 46.37
CA MET A 1 -11.74 24.07 46.03
C MET A 1 -11.58 23.19 44.79
N GLY A 2 -10.66 23.53 43.88
CA GLY A 2 -10.64 22.93 42.54
C GLY A 2 -9.94 21.56 42.49
N ALA A 3 -10.49 20.64 41.67
CA ALA A 3 -9.84 19.38 41.32
C ALA A 3 -9.06 19.56 40.00
N ASN A 4 -7.74 19.41 40.05
CA ASN A 4 -6.81 19.61 38.93
C ASN A 4 -6.48 18.28 38.22
N ASN A 5 -7.48 17.65 37.63
CA ASN A 5 -7.32 16.43 36.82
C ASN A 5 -6.68 16.75 35.45
N SER A 6 -5.35 16.91 35.44
CA SER A 6 -4.55 17.18 34.24
C SER A 6 -4.48 15.94 33.33
N THR A 7 -5.56 15.68 32.60
CA THR A 7 -5.59 14.73 31.49
C THR A 7 -4.73 15.28 30.36
N ARG A 8 -3.42 15.00 30.40
CA ARG A 8 -2.53 15.16 29.25
C ARG A 8 -3.06 14.29 28.12
N ARG A 9 -3.75 14.90 27.16
CA ARG A 9 -4.01 14.28 25.85
C ARG A 9 -2.65 14.02 25.21
N VAL A 10 -2.27 12.75 25.09
CA VAL A 10 -1.10 12.34 24.34
C VAL A 10 -1.51 12.35 22.87
N SER A 11 -1.15 13.41 22.16
CA SER A 11 -1.26 13.43 20.70
C SER A 11 -0.35 12.34 20.14
N PHE A 12 -0.94 11.33 19.50
CA PHE A 12 -0.22 10.51 18.54
C PHE A 12 -0.12 11.31 17.24
N GLU A 13 0.80 12.27 17.22
CA GLU A 13 1.30 12.83 15.98
C GLU A 13 2.14 11.74 15.29
N SER A 14 1.61 11.19 14.20
CA SER A 14 2.33 10.28 13.32
C SER A 14 3.40 11.07 12.56
N ASP A 15 4.53 11.32 13.23
CA ASP A 15 5.76 11.89 12.69
C ASP A 15 6.14 11.09 11.41
N GLU A 16 6.05 11.71 10.23
CA GLU A 16 6.00 11.01 8.92
C GLU A 16 7.36 10.37 8.49
N ASN A 17 8.33 10.38 9.39
CA ASN A 17 9.63 9.72 9.27
C ASN A 17 9.75 8.59 10.32
N GLU A 18 9.50 7.34 9.93
CA GLU A 18 9.47 6.17 10.83
C GLU A 18 10.87 5.72 11.33
N ASN A 19 11.53 6.52 12.18
CA ASN A 19 12.67 6.10 13.01
C ASN A 19 12.22 5.19 14.18
N ILE A 20 11.55 4.08 13.86
CA ILE A 20 10.89 3.18 14.82
C ILE A 20 11.65 1.85 14.90
N THR A 21 12.18 1.53 16.09
CA THR A 21 12.91 0.29 16.35
C THR A 21 12.13 -0.63 17.29
N ILE A 22 12.25 -1.93 17.09
CA ILE A 22 11.51 -2.93 17.89
C ILE A 22 12.43 -3.48 18.99
N VAL A 23 12.07 -3.21 20.25
CA VAL A 23 12.80 -3.70 21.42
C VAL A 23 11.92 -4.70 22.17
N LYS A 24 12.36 -5.97 22.23
CA LYS A 24 11.61 -7.08 22.87
C LYS A 24 10.13 -7.17 22.42
N GLY A 25 9.87 -6.95 21.13
CA GLY A 25 8.53 -7.02 20.53
C GLY A 25 7.70 -5.72 20.61
N ILE A 26 8.18 -4.68 21.29
CA ILE A 26 7.50 -3.39 21.40
C ILE A 26 8.08 -2.40 20.36
N ARG A 27 7.23 -1.81 19.50
CA ARG A 27 7.63 -0.69 18.62
C ARG A 27 7.86 0.56 19.48
N LEU A 28 9.08 1.11 19.45
CA LEU A 28 9.44 2.34 20.15
C LEU A 28 10.15 3.29 19.18
N SER A 29 9.94 4.60 19.31
CA SER A 29 10.72 5.58 18.56
C SER A 29 12.12 5.75 19.14
N GLU A 30 13.08 6.13 18.31
CA GLU A 30 14.47 6.35 18.72
C GLU A 30 14.60 7.41 19.83
N LYS A 31 13.73 8.43 19.82
CA LYS A 31 13.57 9.46 20.88
C LYS A 31 13.16 8.88 22.26
N VAL A 32 12.49 7.72 22.29
CA VAL A 32 12.12 6.99 23.52
C VAL A 32 13.22 6.00 23.90
N ILE A 33 13.77 5.27 22.94
CA ILE A 33 14.85 4.30 23.16
C ILE A 33 16.08 4.99 23.77
N ASN A 34 16.48 6.15 23.24
CA ASN A 34 17.62 6.88 23.78
C ASN A 34 17.42 7.32 25.24
N ARG A 35 16.20 7.73 25.63
CA ARG A 35 15.86 8.01 27.05
C ARG A 35 15.87 6.77 27.95
N MET A 36 15.66 5.57 27.40
CA MET A 36 15.79 4.30 28.13
C MET A 36 17.22 3.74 28.12
N ARG A 37 18.07 4.24 27.21
CA ARG A 37 19.46 3.81 27.01
C ARG A 37 20.46 4.70 27.76
N GLU A 38 20.07 5.94 28.06
CA GLU A 38 20.84 6.88 28.87
C GLU A 38 20.71 6.53 30.37
N PRO A 39 21.78 6.06 31.05
CA PRO A 39 21.76 5.87 32.49
C PRO A 39 21.70 7.24 33.17
N SER A 40 20.73 7.45 34.05
CA SER A 40 20.47 8.74 34.69
C SER A 40 21.63 9.19 35.60
N GLY A 41 22.55 9.99 35.06
CA GLY A 41 23.55 10.70 35.84
C GLY A 41 22.91 11.71 36.81
N PRO A 42 23.50 11.95 38.00
CA PRO A 42 22.87 12.76 39.03
C PRO A 42 22.88 14.26 38.68
N PRO A 43 21.75 14.98 38.79
CA PRO A 43 21.71 16.43 38.62
C PRO A 43 22.36 17.14 39.82
N ARG A 44 23.25 18.11 39.56
CA ARG A 44 23.85 18.97 40.60
C ARG A 44 22.95 20.20 40.88
N PRO A 45 22.83 20.69 42.13
CA PRO A 45 21.76 21.61 42.53
C PRO A 45 22.20 23.08 42.74
N PRO A 46 21.23 24.02 42.83
CA PRO A 46 21.44 25.36 43.37
C PRO A 46 21.26 25.43 44.92
N THR A 47 22.38 25.64 45.62
CA THR A 47 22.56 26.44 46.87
C THR A 47 21.49 26.54 47.99
N ARG A 48 21.94 26.20 49.22
CA ARG A 48 21.54 26.72 50.58
C ARG A 48 20.16 26.27 51.13
N THR A 49 19.97 25.93 52.43
CA THR A 49 20.84 25.97 53.64
C THR A 49 20.45 24.88 54.69
N PRO A 50 21.36 24.40 55.57
CA PRO A 50 21.15 23.32 56.57
C PRO A 50 20.93 23.88 58.02
N PRO A 51 20.85 23.09 59.13
CA PRO A 51 21.02 21.63 59.37
C PRO A 51 19.72 20.97 59.94
N ALA A 52 19.62 19.84 60.69
CA ALA A 52 20.55 18.98 61.47
C ALA A 52 20.12 17.47 61.50
N PRO A 53 20.34 16.57 62.52
CA PRO A 53 20.85 15.21 62.23
C PRO A 53 19.96 13.98 62.64
N PRO A 54 20.34 12.74 62.21
CA PRO A 54 19.57 11.48 62.36
C PRO A 54 20.11 10.54 63.48
N PRO A 55 19.55 9.31 63.68
CA PRO A 55 19.91 8.07 62.95
C PRO A 55 18.65 7.24 62.52
N VAL A 56 18.61 5.98 62.02
CA VAL A 56 19.44 4.74 62.12
C VAL A 56 19.44 3.96 60.77
N VAL A 57 20.22 2.88 60.67
CA VAL A 57 20.66 2.10 59.48
C VAL A 57 19.78 0.87 59.14
N ASP A 58 20.20 0.15 58.07
CA ASP A 58 20.10 -1.30 57.78
C ASP A 58 19.10 -1.82 56.69
N PRO A 59 19.34 -2.97 56.02
CA PRO A 59 19.49 -2.96 54.56
C PRO A 59 18.59 -3.93 53.75
N LEU A 60 18.80 -3.96 52.43
CA LEU A 60 18.07 -4.81 51.47
C LEU A 60 18.32 -6.32 51.66
N PRO A 61 17.29 -7.17 51.45
CA PRO A 61 17.44 -8.48 50.82
C PRO A 61 17.32 -8.35 49.28
N ALA A 62 18.10 -9.14 48.54
CA ALA A 62 18.05 -9.16 47.07
C ALA A 62 16.89 -10.03 46.53
N LEU A 63 16.27 -9.61 45.43
CA LEU A 63 15.31 -10.44 44.69
C LEU A 63 16.07 -11.35 43.70
N VAL A 64 15.82 -12.65 43.78
CA VAL A 64 16.43 -13.67 42.93
C VAL A 64 15.76 -13.66 41.54
N PRO A 65 16.53 -13.73 40.42
CA PRO A 65 15.94 -13.90 39.09
C PRO A 65 15.20 -15.24 38.97
N ILE A 66 13.95 -15.19 38.51
CA ILE A 66 13.18 -16.39 38.20
C ILE A 66 13.63 -16.91 36.83
N SER A 67 14.27 -18.09 36.81
CA SER A 67 14.61 -18.80 35.57
C SER A 67 13.36 -19.28 34.82
N ALA A 68 13.49 -19.47 33.51
CA ALA A 68 12.43 -20.04 32.66
C ALA A 68 12.10 -21.49 33.06
N PRO A 69 10.86 -21.97 32.80
CA PRO A 69 10.49 -23.36 33.04
C PRO A 69 11.07 -24.30 31.97
N ASP A 70 11.73 -25.37 32.42
CA ASP A 70 12.28 -26.43 31.56
C ASP A 70 11.19 -27.33 30.93
N PRO A 71 11.49 -28.00 29.79
CA PRO A 71 10.57 -28.95 29.17
C PRO A 71 10.42 -30.22 30.00
N VAL A 72 9.21 -30.46 30.53
CA VAL A 72 8.92 -31.64 31.37
C VAL A 72 9.14 -32.96 30.62
N THR A 73 10.08 -33.76 31.12
CA THR A 73 10.43 -35.08 30.61
C THR A 73 9.60 -36.18 31.28
N SER A 74 9.29 -37.23 30.53
CA SER A 74 8.37 -38.31 30.88
C SER A 74 8.72 -39.08 32.18
N LEU A 75 7.76 -39.22 33.08
CA LEU A 75 7.74 -40.22 34.16
C LEU A 75 6.33 -40.85 34.31
N PRO A 76 6.21 -42.09 34.84
CA PRO A 76 4.99 -42.89 34.75
C PRO A 76 3.95 -42.61 35.86
N PRO A 77 2.68 -43.02 35.68
CA PRO A 77 1.63 -42.85 36.69
C PRO A 77 1.69 -43.91 37.79
N SER A 78 1.76 -43.47 39.04
CA SER A 78 1.63 -44.35 40.22
C SER A 78 0.18 -44.40 40.75
N SER A 79 -0.32 -45.62 40.92
CA SER A 79 -1.34 -46.10 41.87
C SER A 79 -2.34 -45.10 42.50
N LEU A 80 -3.64 -45.40 42.32
CA LEU A 80 -4.75 -44.95 43.18
C LEU A 80 -4.47 -45.16 44.69
N PRO A 81 -5.11 -44.38 45.56
CA PRO A 81 -6.28 -44.97 46.24
C PRO A 81 -7.54 -44.07 46.34
N GLU A 82 -8.67 -44.73 46.11
CA GLU A 82 -9.93 -44.70 46.87
C GLU A 82 -10.69 -43.38 47.20
N ARG A 83 -11.95 -43.35 46.72
CA ARG A 83 -13.16 -42.76 47.35
C ARG A 83 -13.15 -41.25 47.68
N VAL A 84 -13.68 -40.46 46.75
CA VAL A 84 -14.39 -39.20 47.05
C VAL A 84 -15.90 -39.40 46.83
N LYS A 85 -16.71 -38.67 47.59
CA LYS A 85 -18.17 -38.84 47.75
C LYS A 85 -18.95 -38.08 46.66
N LEU A 86 -19.98 -38.71 46.10
CA LEU A 86 -20.89 -38.10 45.13
C LEU A 86 -21.80 -37.03 45.79
N PRO A 87 -21.96 -35.83 45.19
CA PRO A 87 -23.13 -34.98 45.36
C PRO A 87 -24.13 -35.18 44.22
N GLU A 88 -25.41 -34.94 44.48
CA GLU A 88 -26.50 -35.17 43.54
C GLU A 88 -26.62 -34.11 42.43
N GLN A 89 -27.11 -34.55 41.27
CA GLN A 89 -28.06 -33.90 40.34
C GLN A 89 -28.15 -32.36 40.27
N VAL A 90 -28.21 -31.81 39.04
CA VAL A 90 -29.38 -31.06 38.54
C VAL A 90 -29.26 -30.67 37.05
N THR A 91 -30.38 -30.80 36.33
CA THR A 91 -30.70 -30.34 34.95
C THR A 91 -29.66 -30.44 33.82
N THR A 92 -30.00 -31.32 32.86
CA THR A 92 -29.81 -31.05 31.42
C THR A 92 -30.34 -29.67 31.03
N THR A 93 -29.52 -28.88 30.33
CA THR A 93 -29.99 -27.83 29.41
C THR A 93 -29.12 -27.87 28.15
N ALA A 94 -29.71 -28.14 26.98
CA ALA A 94 -28.97 -28.15 25.73
C ALA A 94 -28.72 -26.73 25.21
N PRO A 95 -27.53 -26.40 24.68
CA PRO A 95 -27.29 -25.10 24.05
C PRO A 95 -28.02 -25.01 22.70
N PRO A 96 -28.68 -23.89 22.38
CA PRO A 96 -29.25 -23.66 21.06
C PRO A 96 -28.12 -23.42 20.02
N PRO A 97 -28.34 -23.77 18.73
CA PRO A 97 -27.39 -23.44 17.68
C PRO A 97 -27.38 -21.92 17.42
N PRO A 98 -26.21 -21.29 17.18
CA PRO A 98 -26.16 -19.91 16.70
C PRO A 98 -26.76 -19.82 15.30
N LEU A 99 -27.51 -18.74 15.03
CA LEU A 99 -28.04 -18.45 13.70
C LEU A 99 -26.89 -18.11 12.73
N ALA A 100 -27.09 -18.41 11.45
CA ALA A 100 -26.20 -17.94 10.40
C ALA A 100 -26.43 -16.44 10.11
N GLU A 101 -25.38 -15.64 10.16
CA GLU A 101 -25.38 -14.29 9.61
C GLU A 101 -25.12 -14.32 8.09
N PRO A 102 -25.71 -13.39 7.31
CA PRO A 102 -25.67 -13.46 5.85
C PRO A 102 -24.31 -13.05 5.27
N VAL A 103 -23.80 -13.84 4.32
CA VAL A 103 -22.59 -13.52 3.56
C VAL A 103 -22.86 -12.34 2.62
N ILE A 104 -22.28 -11.19 2.92
CA ILE A 104 -22.25 -10.03 2.03
C ILE A 104 -21.19 -10.27 0.94
N PHE A 105 -21.63 -10.56 -0.28
CA PHE A 105 -20.75 -10.56 -1.45
C PHE A 105 -20.42 -9.12 -1.88
N PRO A 106 -19.14 -8.79 -2.18
CA PRO A 106 -18.81 -7.55 -2.86
C PRO A 106 -19.26 -7.62 -4.34
N PRO A 107 -19.72 -6.51 -4.94
CA PRO A 107 -20.11 -6.47 -6.35
C PRO A 107 -18.88 -6.53 -7.28
N PRO A 108 -19.02 -7.07 -8.51
CA PRO A 108 -17.94 -7.06 -9.50
C PRO A 108 -17.71 -5.66 -10.08
N PRO A 109 -16.46 -5.30 -10.43
CA PRO A 109 -16.18 -4.11 -11.23
C PRO A 109 -16.64 -4.31 -12.69
N PRO A 110 -17.07 -3.25 -13.40
CA PRO A 110 -17.56 -3.35 -14.78
C PRO A 110 -16.42 -3.57 -15.79
N GLU A 111 -16.75 -4.24 -16.89
CA GLU A 111 -15.84 -4.45 -18.02
C GLU A 111 -15.61 -3.14 -18.81
N SER A 112 -14.36 -2.82 -19.14
CA SER A 112 -14.00 -1.72 -20.05
C SER A 112 -13.43 -2.27 -21.35
N VAL A 113 -14.14 -2.04 -22.47
CA VAL A 113 -13.75 -2.52 -23.81
C VAL A 113 -12.61 -1.69 -24.43
N GLY A 114 -11.75 -2.37 -25.20
CA GLY A 114 -10.64 -1.79 -25.99
C GLY A 114 -9.58 -2.86 -26.31
N ALA A 115 -9.61 -3.54 -27.45
CA ALA A 115 -9.23 -3.05 -28.79
C ALA A 115 -7.77 -2.52 -28.80
N VAL A 116 -6.73 -3.33 -29.09
CA VAL A 116 -6.34 -4.01 -30.37
C VAL A 116 -5.27 -3.23 -31.15
N SER A 117 -4.28 -3.98 -31.66
CA SER A 117 -3.25 -3.62 -32.68
C SER A 117 -2.11 -2.65 -32.33
N ALA A 118 -0.90 -3.21 -32.36
CA ALA A 118 0.21 -2.72 -33.18
C ALA A 118 0.32 -3.66 -34.44
N PRO A 119 1.32 -3.56 -35.35
CA PRO A 119 2.36 -2.53 -35.57
C PRO A 119 2.49 -2.04 -37.05
N ALA A 120 3.32 -1.01 -37.28
CA ALA A 120 4.11 -0.75 -38.50
C ALA A 120 5.20 0.30 -38.11
N GLU A 121 6.49 0.26 -38.47
CA GLU A 121 7.28 -0.12 -39.66
C GLU A 121 7.39 0.91 -40.81
N ILE A 122 8.65 1.35 -41.06
CA ILE A 122 9.24 1.79 -42.36
C ILE A 122 8.67 3.16 -42.87
N THR A 123 9.39 4.12 -43.47
CA THR A 123 10.66 4.17 -44.24
C THR A 123 11.40 5.52 -44.06
N THR A 124 12.70 5.58 -44.38
CA THR A 124 13.35 6.80 -44.93
C THR A 124 13.08 6.91 -46.44
N PRO A 125 13.22 8.11 -47.06
CA PRO A 125 14.34 8.25 -48.00
C PRO A 125 14.93 9.66 -48.20
N THR A 126 16.20 9.69 -48.62
CA THR A 126 16.90 10.73 -49.39
C THR A 126 17.17 10.18 -50.81
N PRO A 127 17.79 10.92 -51.78
CA PRO A 127 18.02 12.36 -51.93
C PRO A 127 17.16 12.88 -53.13
N PRO A 128 17.66 13.26 -54.33
CA PRO A 128 18.71 14.22 -54.73
C PRO A 128 18.25 15.30 -55.76
N ALA A 129 18.99 16.43 -55.84
CA ALA A 129 19.29 17.10 -57.12
C ALA A 129 20.46 18.09 -57.00
N GLU A 130 21.47 17.93 -57.86
CA GLU A 130 22.48 18.95 -58.22
C GLU A 130 22.06 19.57 -59.57
N PRO A 131 22.58 20.75 -60.01
CA PRO A 131 23.88 20.72 -60.70
C PRO A 131 24.76 22.00 -60.63
N VAL A 132 26.08 21.77 -60.56
CA VAL A 132 27.14 22.33 -61.43
C VAL A 132 27.05 23.80 -61.90
N ALA A 133 28.09 24.58 -61.56
CA ALA A 133 28.46 25.82 -62.26
C ALA A 133 29.87 25.70 -62.89
N PRO A 134 30.08 26.12 -64.15
CA PRO A 134 31.41 26.27 -64.75
C PRO A 134 31.82 27.74 -64.92
N PHE A 135 32.92 28.15 -64.28
CA PHE A 135 33.61 29.38 -64.65
C PHE A 135 34.66 29.09 -65.73
N ALA A 136 34.46 29.61 -66.94
CA ALA A 136 35.42 29.57 -68.03
C ALA A 136 36.27 30.85 -68.06
N SER A 137 37.56 30.70 -68.35
CA SER A 137 38.50 31.81 -68.52
C SER A 137 38.59 32.23 -70.00
N ALA A 138 38.68 33.54 -70.25
CA ALA A 138 39.16 34.09 -71.51
C ALA A 138 39.78 35.49 -71.26
N ALA A 139 40.90 35.78 -71.93
CA ALA A 139 41.38 37.15 -72.15
C ALA A 139 40.57 37.77 -73.33
N GLU A 140 40.75 39.03 -73.75
CA GLU A 140 41.94 39.48 -74.50
C GLU A 140 41.86 40.98 -74.90
N THR A 141 42.94 41.45 -75.52
CA THR A 141 43.00 42.47 -76.58
C THR A 141 42.79 43.96 -76.25
N ILE A 142 43.93 44.66 -76.33
CA ILE A 142 44.13 46.12 -76.42
C ILE A 142 43.77 46.60 -77.84
N PRO A 143 43.26 47.83 -78.02
CA PRO A 143 43.85 48.66 -79.08
C PRO A 143 44.23 50.09 -78.65
N GLN A 144 45.48 50.43 -78.96
CA GLN A 144 46.05 51.76 -79.22
C GLN A 144 46.66 51.66 -80.66
N PRO A 145 47.25 52.70 -81.29
CA PRO A 145 47.25 54.15 -81.05
C PRO A 145 46.93 54.94 -82.36
N PRO A 146 47.83 55.76 -82.99
CA PRO A 146 48.26 57.17 -82.75
C PRO A 146 47.69 58.11 -83.87
N PRO A 147 48.29 59.25 -84.33
CA PRO A 147 49.43 60.06 -83.86
C PRO A 147 49.21 61.61 -83.78
N SER A 148 50.29 62.28 -83.35
CA SER A 148 50.55 63.72 -83.22
C SER A 148 50.32 64.61 -84.45
N VAL A 149 50.25 65.94 -84.25
CA VAL A 149 51.13 66.93 -84.91
C VAL A 149 51.12 68.33 -84.22
N GLU A 150 52.33 68.91 -84.15
CA GLU A 150 52.82 70.30 -84.00
C GLU A 150 52.07 71.48 -83.31
N LYS A 151 52.92 72.45 -82.93
CA LYS A 151 52.67 73.83 -82.48
C LYS A 151 52.29 74.71 -83.69
N PRO A 152 51.61 75.87 -83.51
CA PRO A 152 52.40 77.11 -83.44
C PRO A 152 51.82 78.18 -82.46
N VAL A 153 52.48 79.34 -82.43
CA VAL A 153 52.14 80.53 -81.62
C VAL A 153 51.69 81.66 -82.55
N ALA A 154 50.57 82.34 -82.28
CA ALA A 154 50.29 83.68 -82.82
C ALA A 154 49.16 84.44 -82.09
N SER A 155 49.41 85.74 -81.86
CA SER A 155 48.48 86.89 -81.86
C SER A 155 47.01 86.74 -81.43
N SER A 156 46.65 87.46 -80.35
CA SER A 156 45.41 88.26 -80.32
C SER A 156 45.46 89.40 -81.35
N PRO A 157 44.32 89.85 -81.89
CA PRO A 157 43.92 91.25 -81.67
C PRO A 157 42.38 91.36 -81.39
N PRO A 158 41.61 92.45 -81.66
CA PRO A 158 40.73 93.00 -80.62
C PRO A 158 39.21 92.90 -80.90
N PRO A 159 38.35 93.07 -79.89
CA PRO A 159 36.89 93.07 -80.06
C PRO A 159 36.32 94.48 -80.39
N PRO A 160 35.33 94.58 -81.31
CA PRO A 160 34.38 95.70 -81.34
C PRO A 160 33.30 95.54 -80.24
N PRO A 161 32.63 96.63 -79.80
CA PRO A 161 31.80 96.60 -78.59
C PRO A 161 30.36 96.07 -78.81
N ALA A 162 29.99 95.03 -78.06
CA ALA A 162 28.61 94.49 -77.97
C ALA A 162 28.17 94.39 -76.49
N VAL A 163 28.05 95.56 -75.83
CA VAL A 163 27.99 95.67 -74.35
C VAL A 163 26.77 95.00 -73.69
N HIS A 164 25.67 94.78 -74.42
CA HIS A 164 24.50 94.05 -73.88
C HIS A 164 24.44 92.56 -74.21
N GLU A 165 25.21 92.05 -75.18
CA GLU A 165 25.14 90.63 -75.53
C GLU A 165 25.92 89.76 -74.53
N SER A 166 27.01 90.31 -73.99
CA SER A 166 27.84 89.70 -72.95
C SER A 166 27.08 89.50 -71.63
N GLU A 167 26.24 90.45 -71.22
CA GLU A 167 25.43 90.35 -70.00
C GLU A 167 24.38 89.24 -70.08
N LEU A 168 23.73 89.09 -71.23
CA LEU A 168 22.73 88.04 -71.45
C LEU A 168 23.41 86.65 -71.49
N ARG A 169 24.52 86.51 -72.24
CA ARG A 169 25.32 85.29 -72.27
C ARG A 169 25.82 84.89 -70.88
N ARG A 170 26.26 85.86 -70.06
CA ARG A 170 26.65 85.64 -68.67
C ARG A 170 25.49 85.15 -67.81
N LYS A 171 24.31 85.78 -67.87
CA LYS A 171 23.13 85.33 -67.09
C LYS A 171 22.68 83.92 -67.47
N ILE A 172 22.72 83.58 -68.76
CA ILE A 172 22.40 82.22 -69.23
C ILE A 172 23.42 81.21 -68.68
N ALA A 173 24.72 81.51 -68.74
CA ALA A 173 25.76 80.66 -68.16
C ALA A 173 25.62 80.52 -66.62
N GLU A 174 25.26 81.59 -65.92
CA GLU A 174 25.09 81.63 -64.46
C GLU A 174 23.89 80.80 -63.97
N GLU A 175 22.72 80.90 -64.63
CA GLU A 175 21.59 79.99 -64.36
C GLU A 175 21.88 78.54 -64.77
N LEU A 176 22.57 78.31 -65.90
CA LEU A 176 22.92 76.95 -66.34
C LEU A 176 23.89 76.28 -65.35
N GLN A 177 24.93 77.01 -64.89
CA GLN A 177 25.87 76.53 -63.89
C GLN A 177 25.18 76.24 -62.55
N LYS A 178 24.31 77.15 -62.10
CA LYS A 178 23.49 76.98 -60.89
C LYS A 178 22.52 75.80 -60.99
N GLY A 179 21.99 75.53 -62.18
CA GLY A 179 21.22 74.33 -62.51
C GLY A 179 22.06 73.06 -62.35
N LEU A 180 23.23 73.02 -62.99
CA LEU A 180 24.19 71.91 -62.90
C LEU A 180 24.69 71.67 -61.46
N GLU A 181 24.92 72.73 -60.67
CA GLU A 181 25.30 72.60 -59.25
C GLU A 181 24.16 72.03 -58.39
N LYS A 182 22.92 72.42 -58.67
CA LYS A 182 21.72 71.88 -58.01
C LYS A 182 21.49 70.40 -58.39
N GLU A 183 21.68 70.06 -59.66
CA GLU A 183 21.61 68.68 -60.15
C GLU A 183 22.73 67.82 -59.55
N ARG A 184 23.98 68.29 -59.55
CA ARG A 184 25.12 67.64 -58.89
C ARG A 184 24.84 67.39 -57.41
N ARG A 185 24.25 68.36 -56.70
CA ARG A 185 23.88 68.20 -55.29
C ARG A 185 22.80 67.14 -55.11
N LYS A 186 21.72 67.18 -55.90
CA LYS A 186 20.65 66.19 -55.86
C LYS A 186 21.15 64.77 -56.18
N ALA A 187 22.02 64.62 -57.18
CA ALA A 187 22.66 63.35 -57.51
C ALA A 187 23.56 62.84 -56.38
N GLN A 188 24.28 63.73 -55.69
CA GLN A 188 25.10 63.39 -54.52
C GLN A 188 24.24 62.98 -53.30
N GLU A 189 23.11 63.65 -53.09
CA GLU A 189 22.13 63.30 -52.04
C GLU A 189 21.45 61.94 -52.34
N GLU A 190 21.04 61.68 -53.58
CA GLU A 190 20.47 60.39 -54.00
C GLU A 190 21.50 59.24 -53.94
N LEU A 191 22.76 59.51 -54.28
CA LEU A 191 23.87 58.55 -54.13
C LEU A 191 24.13 58.23 -52.65
N ASN A 192 24.14 59.24 -51.79
CA ASN A 192 24.29 59.06 -50.34
C ASN A 192 23.12 58.24 -49.75
N GLN A 193 21.87 58.53 -50.13
CA GLN A 193 20.71 57.76 -49.68
C GLN A 193 20.74 56.30 -50.14
N ARG A 194 21.21 56.03 -51.37
CA ARG A 194 21.43 54.64 -51.83
C ARG A 194 22.48 53.94 -50.98
N LEU A 195 23.63 54.58 -50.77
CA LEU A 195 24.73 54.04 -49.96
C LEU A 195 24.31 53.78 -48.50
N GLU A 196 23.52 54.67 -47.91
CA GLU A 196 23.00 54.54 -46.54
C GLU A 196 21.97 53.41 -46.44
N LYS A 197 21.07 53.28 -47.42
CA LYS A 197 20.11 52.17 -47.51
C LYS A 197 20.81 50.82 -47.70
N GLU A 198 21.81 50.76 -48.55
CA GLU A 198 22.61 49.56 -48.79
C GLU A 198 23.39 49.14 -47.54
N LYS A 199 24.01 50.10 -46.83
CA LYS A 199 24.66 49.88 -45.54
C LYS A 199 23.70 49.41 -44.45
N SER A 200 22.49 49.98 -44.35
CA SER A 200 21.51 49.53 -43.35
C SER A 200 20.97 48.14 -43.68
N GLN A 201 20.72 47.83 -44.95
CA GLN A 201 20.26 46.52 -45.39
C GLN A 201 21.31 45.43 -45.16
N THR A 202 22.57 45.68 -45.52
CA THR A 202 23.69 44.76 -45.26
C THR A 202 23.97 44.58 -43.77
N HIS A 203 23.89 45.64 -42.96
CA HIS A 203 24.02 45.53 -41.50
C HIS A 203 22.90 44.69 -40.87
N VAL A 204 21.64 44.91 -41.27
CA VAL A 204 20.50 44.12 -40.78
C VAL A 204 20.61 42.66 -41.20
N GLN A 205 21.05 42.38 -42.44
CA GLN A 205 21.30 41.03 -42.91
C GLN A 205 22.42 40.34 -42.11
N ALA A 206 23.59 40.98 -41.98
CA ALA A 206 24.70 40.42 -41.20
C ALA A 206 24.33 40.19 -39.72
N GLN A 207 23.51 41.07 -39.13
CA GLN A 207 23.00 40.90 -37.77
C GLN A 207 22.00 39.73 -37.67
N ALA A 208 21.15 39.53 -38.68
CA ALA A 208 20.22 38.39 -38.74
C ALA A 208 20.96 37.05 -38.92
N GLU A 209 21.97 37.02 -39.80
CA GLU A 209 22.84 35.86 -40.03
C GLU A 209 23.66 35.50 -38.77
N ALA A 210 24.27 36.49 -38.11
CA ALA A 210 24.96 36.28 -36.83
C ALA A 210 24.01 35.77 -35.73
N GLN A 211 22.78 36.30 -35.64
CA GLN A 211 21.78 35.77 -34.72
C GLN A 211 21.33 34.35 -35.07
N ALA A 212 21.26 33.99 -36.36
CA ALA A 212 20.92 32.63 -36.78
C ALA A 212 22.02 31.64 -36.40
N GLN A 213 23.29 31.98 -36.67
CA GLN A 213 24.45 31.17 -36.27
C GLN A 213 24.52 30.96 -34.75
N VAL A 214 24.31 32.01 -33.95
CA VAL A 214 24.28 31.90 -32.48
C VAL A 214 23.11 31.04 -31.99
N LYS A 215 21.93 31.14 -32.61
CA LYS A 215 20.76 30.30 -32.26
C LYS A 215 20.97 28.82 -32.59
N ASP A 216 21.58 28.52 -33.74
CA ASP A 216 21.91 27.16 -34.16
C ASP A 216 22.98 26.56 -33.24
N GLU A 217 24.05 27.29 -32.96
CA GLU A 217 25.13 26.84 -32.08
C GLU A 217 24.65 26.57 -30.65
N VAL A 218 23.83 27.46 -30.07
CA VAL A 218 23.22 27.25 -28.75
C VAL A 218 22.28 26.04 -28.76
N SER A 219 21.50 25.85 -29.84
CA SER A 219 20.61 24.68 -29.97
C SER A 219 21.40 23.37 -30.10
N ARG A 220 22.51 23.39 -30.83
CA ARG A 220 23.45 22.27 -31.02
C ARG A 220 24.11 21.87 -29.70
N ILE A 221 24.58 22.84 -28.91
CA ILE A 221 25.17 22.60 -27.58
C ILE A 221 24.11 22.06 -26.61
N LEU A 222 22.93 22.68 -26.56
CA LEU A 222 21.83 22.26 -25.67
C LEU A 222 21.34 20.83 -25.99
N ALA A 223 21.29 20.45 -27.27
CA ALA A 223 20.95 19.08 -27.67
C ALA A 223 21.98 18.05 -27.15
N LEU A 224 23.28 18.36 -27.27
CA LEU A 224 24.35 17.49 -26.78
C LEU A 224 24.39 17.39 -25.26
N GLU A 225 24.16 18.50 -24.54
CA GLU A 225 24.06 18.50 -23.07
C GLU A 225 22.85 17.69 -22.61
N LYS A 226 21.68 17.88 -23.24
CA LYS A 226 20.46 17.11 -22.95
C LYS A 226 20.67 15.62 -23.16
N GLU A 227 21.28 15.21 -24.26
CA GLU A 227 21.56 13.80 -24.57
C GLU A 227 22.51 13.20 -23.51
N GLN A 228 23.62 13.87 -23.18
CA GLN A 228 24.50 13.42 -22.11
C GLN A 228 23.83 13.34 -20.74
N SER A 229 22.90 14.27 -20.44
CA SER A 229 22.15 14.29 -19.19
C SER A 229 21.19 13.09 -19.11
N ILE A 230 20.46 12.80 -20.19
CA ILE A 230 19.57 11.65 -20.33
C ILE A 230 20.36 10.33 -20.20
N GLN A 231 21.48 10.19 -20.90
CA GLN A 231 22.33 8.99 -20.79
C GLN A 231 22.85 8.77 -19.35
N LYS A 232 23.26 9.84 -18.66
CA LYS A 232 23.67 9.78 -17.24
C LYS A 232 22.52 9.44 -16.31
N ALA A 233 21.28 9.85 -16.61
CA ALA A 233 20.09 9.49 -15.86
C ALA A 233 19.73 8.00 -16.03
N ILE A 234 19.64 7.51 -17.27
CA ILE A 234 19.33 6.11 -17.61
C ILE A 234 20.33 5.15 -16.96
N LEU A 235 21.63 5.48 -16.98
CA LEU A 235 22.66 4.65 -16.34
C LEU A 235 22.49 4.58 -14.81
N ARG A 236 22.10 5.69 -14.16
CA ARG A 236 21.81 5.71 -12.72
C ARG A 236 20.56 4.90 -12.38
N GLU A 237 19.48 5.10 -13.13
CA GLU A 237 18.21 4.40 -12.96
C GLU A 237 18.37 2.88 -13.10
N ARG A 238 19.16 2.42 -14.09
CA ARG A 238 19.52 1.00 -14.23
C ARG A 238 20.22 0.47 -12.99
N ILE A 239 21.25 1.17 -12.50
CA ILE A 239 22.04 0.71 -11.35
C ILE A 239 21.14 0.63 -10.10
N THR A 240 20.34 1.65 -9.82
CA THR A 240 19.41 1.62 -8.68
C THR A 240 18.37 0.51 -8.81
N ALA A 241 17.84 0.27 -10.01
CA ALA A 241 16.87 -0.81 -10.25
C ALA A 241 17.51 -2.22 -10.16
N GLU A 242 18.79 -2.38 -10.50
CA GLU A 242 19.55 -3.64 -10.34
C GLU A 242 19.89 -3.87 -8.85
N ASP A 243 20.27 -2.84 -8.10
CA ASP A 243 20.49 -2.89 -6.64
C ASP A 243 19.20 -3.19 -5.86
N GLU A 244 18.09 -2.51 -6.16
CA GLU A 244 16.77 -2.76 -5.54
C GLU A 244 16.29 -4.19 -5.80
N ARG A 245 16.48 -4.71 -7.02
CA ARG A 245 16.16 -6.11 -7.37
C ARG A 245 17.01 -7.10 -6.56
N LEU A 246 18.30 -6.82 -6.37
CA LEU A 246 19.17 -7.67 -5.56
C LEU A 246 18.76 -7.66 -4.08
N GLN A 247 18.45 -6.49 -3.52
CA GLN A 247 17.94 -6.37 -2.15
C GLN A 247 16.60 -7.10 -1.97
N ALA A 248 15.66 -6.92 -2.91
CA ALA A 248 14.38 -7.62 -2.91
C ALA A 248 14.55 -9.15 -3.00
N GLN A 249 15.49 -9.65 -3.81
CA GLN A 249 15.79 -11.08 -3.93
C GLN A 249 16.41 -11.65 -2.64
N ILE A 250 17.30 -10.90 -1.98
CA ILE A 250 17.87 -11.28 -0.68
C ILE A 250 16.76 -11.37 0.37
N TYR A 251 15.88 -10.36 0.44
CA TYR A 251 14.78 -10.34 1.39
C TYR A 251 13.75 -11.45 1.13
N ALA A 252 13.42 -11.73 -0.14
CA ALA A 252 12.55 -12.84 -0.52
C ALA A 252 13.11 -14.21 -0.05
N ARG A 253 14.42 -14.45 -0.20
CA ARG A 253 15.07 -15.66 0.33
C ARG A 253 14.99 -15.71 1.87
N GLN A 254 15.23 -14.59 2.55
CA GLN A 254 15.11 -14.54 4.02
C GLN A 254 13.69 -14.83 4.49
N LEU A 255 12.67 -14.28 3.79
CA LEU A 255 11.27 -14.58 4.05
C LEU A 255 10.99 -16.07 3.85
N GLU A 256 11.38 -16.66 2.71
CA GLU A 256 11.23 -18.10 2.46
C GLU A 256 11.81 -18.99 3.58
N GLU A 257 12.95 -18.62 4.15
CA GLU A 257 13.56 -19.35 5.27
C GLU A 257 12.77 -19.21 6.57
N ARG A 258 12.24 -18.02 6.88
CA ARG A 258 11.33 -17.83 8.04
C ARG A 258 10.04 -18.61 7.84
N ASP A 259 9.47 -18.55 6.64
CA ASP A 259 8.28 -19.28 6.20
C ASP A 259 8.44 -20.80 6.35
N LYS A 260 9.60 -21.34 5.94
CA LYS A 260 9.96 -22.75 6.10
C LYS A 260 10.08 -23.14 7.59
N GLU A 261 10.52 -22.23 8.45
CA GLU A 261 10.61 -22.49 9.90
C GLU A 261 9.24 -22.41 10.59
N LEU A 262 8.43 -21.38 10.29
CA LEU A 262 7.04 -21.29 10.78
C LEU A 262 6.24 -22.53 10.39
N ARG A 263 6.36 -23.00 9.13
CA ARG A 263 5.67 -24.22 8.67
C ARG A 263 6.05 -25.48 9.45
N LYS A 264 7.28 -25.61 9.95
CA LYS A 264 7.67 -26.72 10.85
C LYS A 264 6.99 -26.60 12.20
N GLN A 265 6.95 -25.39 12.77
CA GLN A 265 6.34 -25.13 14.08
C GLN A 265 4.82 -25.35 14.02
N ASP A 266 4.15 -24.84 12.98
CA ASP A 266 2.74 -25.10 12.68
C ASP A 266 2.45 -26.59 12.54
N ALA A 267 3.28 -27.33 11.79
CA ALA A 267 3.12 -28.78 11.63
C ALA A 267 3.25 -29.52 12.98
N PHE A 268 4.28 -29.19 13.76
CA PHE A 268 4.51 -29.76 15.08
C PHE A 268 3.33 -29.50 16.03
N TYR A 269 2.88 -28.24 16.18
CA TYR A 269 1.76 -27.92 17.07
C TYR A 269 0.43 -28.52 16.58
N ARG A 270 0.19 -28.59 15.26
CA ARG A 270 -0.97 -29.31 14.70
C ARG A 270 -0.91 -30.81 15.00
N GLU A 271 0.26 -31.44 14.94
CA GLU A 271 0.43 -32.85 15.28
C GLU A 271 0.18 -33.12 16.78
N GLN A 272 0.69 -32.27 17.67
CA GLN A 272 0.40 -32.37 19.11
C GLN A 272 -1.10 -32.19 19.40
N LEU A 273 -1.76 -31.22 18.76
CA LEU A 273 -3.20 -31.01 18.88
C LEU A 273 -4.01 -32.18 18.30
N ALA A 274 -3.55 -32.82 17.22
CA ALA A 274 -4.17 -34.00 16.64
C ALA A 274 -4.07 -35.20 17.60
N LYS A 275 -2.88 -35.50 18.12
CA LYS A 275 -2.64 -36.57 19.11
C LYS A 275 -3.43 -36.36 20.41
N LEU A 276 -3.54 -35.12 20.88
CA LEU A 276 -4.35 -34.78 22.04
C LEU A 276 -5.85 -35.01 21.80
N LYS A 277 -6.37 -34.54 20.65
CA LYS A 277 -7.78 -34.75 20.24
C LYS A 277 -8.10 -36.23 20.06
N GLU A 278 -7.21 -36.99 19.43
CA GLU A 278 -7.36 -38.43 19.25
C GLU A 278 -7.43 -39.14 20.62
N ARG A 279 -6.47 -38.89 21.51
CA ARG A 279 -6.46 -39.49 22.86
C ARG A 279 -7.71 -39.11 23.66
N SER A 280 -8.19 -37.86 23.58
CA SER A 280 -9.44 -37.47 24.23
C SER A 280 -10.65 -38.17 23.64
N ALA A 281 -10.71 -38.33 22.31
CA ALA A 281 -11.80 -39.04 21.65
C ALA A 281 -11.81 -40.54 21.99
N GLN A 282 -10.64 -41.18 22.09
CA GLN A 282 -10.50 -42.56 22.59
C GLN A 282 -10.98 -42.67 24.04
N PHE A 283 -10.59 -41.74 24.91
CA PHE A 283 -11.04 -41.70 26.32
C PHE A 283 -12.56 -41.56 26.44
N TYR A 284 -13.18 -40.64 25.68
CA TYR A 284 -14.63 -40.48 25.68
C TYR A 284 -15.37 -41.71 25.17
N LYS A 285 -14.92 -42.35 24.08
CA LYS A 285 -15.51 -43.62 23.59
C LYS A 285 -15.49 -44.71 24.65
N VAL A 286 -14.34 -44.97 25.25
CA VAL A 286 -14.20 -45.99 26.30
C VAL A 286 -15.02 -45.62 27.55
N THR A 287 -15.18 -44.34 27.86
CA THR A 287 -16.05 -43.89 28.98
C THR A 287 -17.52 -44.15 28.69
N ASP A 288 -17.97 -43.84 27.47
CA ASP A 288 -19.35 -44.01 27.00
C ASP A 288 -19.73 -45.50 26.91
N GLU A 289 -18.87 -46.33 26.30
CA GLU A 289 -19.01 -47.79 26.22
C GLU A 289 -19.11 -48.43 27.62
N ASN A 290 -18.26 -48.01 28.57
CA ASN A 290 -18.31 -48.51 29.94
C ASN A 290 -19.56 -48.00 30.70
N TYR A 291 -19.99 -46.76 30.48
CA TYR A 291 -21.22 -46.22 31.08
C TYR A 291 -22.45 -46.99 30.60
N HIS A 292 -22.61 -47.16 29.29
CA HIS A 292 -23.72 -47.90 28.70
C HIS A 292 -23.71 -49.36 29.14
N LYS A 293 -22.55 -50.04 29.11
CA LYS A 293 -22.42 -51.41 29.63
C LYS A 293 -22.80 -51.51 31.11
N ALA A 294 -22.38 -50.57 31.96
CA ALA A 294 -22.73 -50.56 33.37
C ALA A 294 -24.23 -50.30 33.59
N ALA A 295 -24.84 -49.42 32.80
CA ALA A 295 -26.28 -49.17 32.82
C ALA A 295 -27.08 -50.40 32.40
N ASP A 296 -26.67 -51.10 31.34
CA ASP A 296 -27.28 -52.35 30.88
C ASP A 296 -27.11 -53.48 31.90
N GLU A 297 -25.91 -53.64 32.49
CA GLU A 297 -25.66 -54.60 33.56
C GLU A 297 -26.53 -54.34 34.79
N VAL A 298 -26.76 -53.07 35.16
CA VAL A 298 -27.66 -52.69 36.26
C VAL A 298 -29.12 -52.96 35.85
N ASN A 299 -29.58 -52.53 34.68
CA ASN A 299 -30.95 -52.77 34.19
C ASN A 299 -31.26 -54.27 33.97
N ALA A 300 -30.27 -55.11 33.68
CA ALA A 300 -30.43 -56.56 33.61
C ALA A 300 -30.54 -57.22 35.00
N LYS A 301 -29.80 -56.72 36.00
CA LYS A 301 -29.88 -57.17 37.40
C LYS A 301 -31.15 -56.66 38.09
N PHE A 302 -31.59 -55.45 37.75
CA PHE A 302 -32.82 -54.85 38.24
C PHE A 302 -34.03 -55.31 37.42
N LYS A 303 -34.62 -56.45 37.81
CA LYS A 303 -35.93 -56.85 37.30
C LYS A 303 -36.90 -55.68 37.45
N ARG A 304 -37.45 -55.19 36.32
CA ARG A 304 -38.60 -54.29 36.34
C ARG A 304 -39.71 -55.01 37.10
N TYR A 305 -40.25 -54.36 38.13
CA TYR A 305 -41.40 -54.91 38.85
C TYR A 305 -42.60 -54.93 37.91
N GLU A 306 -42.87 -56.09 37.31
CA GLU A 306 -44.14 -56.34 36.64
C GLU A 306 -45.24 -56.39 37.70
N ILE A 307 -45.84 -55.23 37.95
CA ILE A 307 -47.02 -55.08 38.81
C ILE A 307 -48.20 -55.71 38.06
N SER A 308 -48.26 -57.05 38.07
CA SER A 308 -49.39 -57.80 37.55
C SER A 308 -50.65 -57.42 38.37
N PRO A 309 -51.64 -56.76 37.76
CA PRO A 309 -52.81 -56.27 38.48
C PRO A 309 -53.67 -57.46 38.91
N VAL A 310 -53.87 -57.63 40.21
CA VAL A 310 -54.63 -58.77 40.74
C VAL A 310 -56.13 -58.46 40.72
N CYS A 311 -56.95 -59.47 40.44
CA CYS A 311 -58.42 -59.40 40.42
C CYS A 311 -59.03 -58.51 39.30
N THR A 312 -58.30 -58.24 38.21
CA THR A 312 -58.78 -57.45 37.04
C THR A 312 -60.16 -57.85 36.55
N ASP A 313 -60.41 -59.15 36.44
CA ASP A 313 -61.60 -59.66 35.76
C ASP A 313 -62.83 -59.49 36.65
N LEU A 314 -62.65 -59.64 37.96
CA LEU A 314 -63.66 -59.31 38.97
C LEU A 314 -63.86 -57.79 39.09
N GLN A 315 -62.81 -56.98 38.92
CA GLN A 315 -62.89 -55.52 38.85
C GLN A 315 -63.71 -55.08 37.62
N GLY A 316 -63.51 -55.72 36.47
CA GLY A 316 -64.33 -55.50 35.27
C GLY A 316 -65.79 -55.91 35.49
N GLN A 317 -66.03 -57.09 36.07
CA GLN A 317 -67.39 -57.60 36.35
C GLN A 317 -68.16 -56.72 37.34
N ILE A 318 -67.54 -56.23 38.42
CA ILE A 318 -68.23 -55.36 39.40
C ILE A 318 -68.52 -53.97 38.81
N LEU A 319 -67.58 -53.38 38.06
CA LEU A 319 -67.78 -52.09 37.40
C LEU A 319 -68.84 -52.16 36.30
N LYS A 320 -68.96 -53.30 35.60
CA LYS A 320 -70.06 -53.58 34.68
C LYS A 320 -71.39 -53.70 35.45
N CYS A 321 -71.45 -54.54 36.47
CA CYS A 321 -72.69 -54.77 37.22
C CYS A 321 -73.26 -53.49 37.85
N TYR A 322 -72.43 -52.64 38.47
CA TYR A 322 -72.90 -51.38 39.05
C TYR A 322 -73.39 -50.37 37.99
N ARG A 323 -72.85 -50.41 36.77
CA ARG A 323 -73.32 -49.58 35.65
C ARG A 323 -74.70 -50.03 35.15
N GLU A 324 -74.93 -51.35 35.13
CA GLU A 324 -76.20 -51.97 34.71
C GLU A 324 -77.28 -51.89 35.81
N ASN A 325 -76.87 -51.77 37.09
CA ASN A 325 -77.76 -51.78 38.27
C ASN A 325 -77.66 -50.49 39.09
N ALA A 326 -77.67 -49.33 38.41
CA ALA A 326 -77.63 -48.02 39.05
C ALA A 326 -78.72 -47.87 40.12
N GLY A 327 -78.34 -47.38 41.32
CA GLY A 327 -79.23 -47.27 42.48
C GLY A 327 -79.63 -48.60 43.16
N LYS A 328 -79.26 -49.76 42.59
CA LYS A 328 -79.59 -51.11 43.10
C LYS A 328 -78.34 -51.95 43.36
N THR A 329 -77.32 -51.33 43.93
CA THR A 329 -75.97 -51.91 44.14
C THR A 329 -75.95 -53.23 44.90
N LEU A 330 -76.95 -53.49 45.75
CA LEU A 330 -77.12 -54.77 46.47
C LEU A 330 -77.27 -55.99 45.54
N LEU A 331 -77.73 -55.82 44.29
CA LEU A 331 -77.77 -56.90 43.30
C LEU A 331 -76.37 -57.38 42.89
N CYS A 332 -75.37 -56.48 42.95
CA CYS A 332 -73.97 -56.81 42.65
C CYS A 332 -73.20 -57.34 43.88
N SER A 333 -73.87 -57.51 45.03
CA SER A 333 -73.25 -57.91 46.31
C SER A 333 -72.41 -59.18 46.21
N ASN A 334 -72.85 -60.22 45.48
CA ASN A 334 -72.07 -61.45 45.32
C ASN A 334 -70.74 -61.20 44.58
N ILE A 335 -70.75 -60.36 43.55
CA ILE A 335 -69.55 -59.97 42.78
C ILE A 335 -68.63 -59.11 43.66
N ALA A 336 -69.22 -58.20 44.46
CA ALA A 336 -68.48 -57.39 45.44
C ALA A 336 -67.79 -58.25 46.50
N SER A 337 -68.48 -59.26 47.06
CA SER A 337 -67.90 -60.22 47.99
C SER A 337 -66.75 -61.01 47.36
N ARG A 338 -66.92 -61.51 46.12
CA ARG A 338 -65.86 -62.24 45.39
C ARG A 338 -64.64 -61.34 45.10
N TYR A 339 -64.86 -60.10 44.68
CA TYR A 339 -63.77 -59.13 44.45
C TYR A 339 -63.02 -58.84 45.75
N MET A 340 -63.73 -58.56 46.85
CA MET A 340 -63.11 -58.33 48.16
C MET A 340 -62.38 -59.55 48.70
N GLN A 341 -62.91 -60.77 48.48
CA GLN A 341 -62.22 -62.02 48.81
C GLN A 341 -60.92 -62.19 48.01
N CYS A 342 -60.97 -61.96 46.69
CA CYS A 342 -59.78 -62.00 45.82
C CYS A 342 -58.72 -60.98 46.26
N VAL A 343 -59.11 -59.73 46.52
CA VAL A 343 -58.22 -58.66 47.01
C VAL A 343 -57.62 -59.01 48.38
N ASN A 344 -58.39 -59.61 49.28
CA ASN A 344 -57.91 -59.97 50.61
C ASN A 344 -57.01 -61.23 50.60
N SER A 345 -57.29 -62.23 49.76
CA SER A 345 -56.34 -63.33 49.50
C SER A 345 -55.03 -62.77 48.96
N ALA A 346 -55.08 -61.98 47.88
CA ALA A 346 -53.89 -61.39 47.27
C ALA A 346 -53.02 -60.59 48.27
N LYS A 347 -53.64 -59.85 49.20
CA LYS A 347 -52.93 -59.20 50.32
C LYS A 347 -52.30 -60.22 51.27
N GLN A 348 -53.05 -61.23 51.71
CA GLN A 348 -52.58 -62.25 52.65
C GLN A 348 -51.47 -63.12 52.04
N ASP A 349 -51.58 -63.46 50.77
CA ASP A 349 -50.60 -64.23 49.99
C ASP A 349 -49.31 -63.44 49.77
N LYS A 350 -49.40 -62.13 49.51
CA LYS A 350 -48.24 -61.22 49.47
C LYS A 350 -47.57 -61.06 50.83
N LEU A 351 -48.33 -60.98 51.93
CA LEU A 351 -47.79 -60.98 53.29
C LEU A 351 -47.14 -62.32 53.67
N ARG A 352 -47.55 -63.43 53.05
CA ARG A 352 -46.96 -64.76 53.25
C ARG A 352 -45.72 -65.05 52.39
N THR A 353 -45.53 -64.33 51.29
CA THR A 353 -44.43 -64.53 50.33
C THR A 353 -43.40 -63.40 50.32
N GLY A 354 -43.48 -62.48 51.28
CA GLY A 354 -42.50 -61.41 51.47
C GLY A 354 -41.24 -61.90 52.18
N GLY A 355 -40.17 -62.13 51.42
CA GLY A 355 -38.80 -62.35 51.85
C GLY A 355 -37.83 -61.77 50.82
#